data_AF-A0A7V7Z9I0-F1
#
_entry.id   AF-A0A7V7Z9I0-F1
#
_cell.length_a   1.000
_cell.length_b   1.000
_cell.length_c   1.000
_cell.angle_alpha   90.00
_cell.angle_beta   90.00
_cell.angle_gamma   90.00
#
_symmetry.space_group_name_H-M   'P 1'
#
loop_
_entity.id
_entity.type
_entity.pdbx_description
1 polymer ?
#
loop_
_entity_poly.entity_id
_entity_poly.type
_entity_poly.pdbx_seq_one_letter_code
_entity_poly.pdbx_strand_id
1 'polypeptide(L)' 'MTLFKLASLAALSTLSLWLGTATGATASASFQATFVVLESCIISTQSGSASVRCQHQSPYLIEPQRSSAGANVLSVVF' A
#
# COMPACT_ATOMS: atom_id res chain seq x y z
N MET A 1 -22.06 64.62 21.57
CA MET A 1 -21.34 63.79 20.58
C MET A 1 -20.53 62.69 21.27
N THR A 2 -21.19 61.76 21.98
CA THR A 2 -20.49 60.72 22.77
C THR A 2 -21.14 59.33 22.70
N LEU A 3 -22.43 59.25 22.30
CA LEU A 3 -23.16 57.97 22.19
C LEU A 3 -22.74 57.12 20.97
N PHE A 4 -22.38 57.73 19.84
CA PHE A 4 -22.03 56.99 18.62
C PHE A 4 -20.70 56.22 18.69
N LYS A 5 -19.80 56.59 19.61
CA LYS A 5 -18.46 56.00 19.71
C LYS A 5 -18.45 54.71 20.55
N LEU A 6 -19.41 54.53 21.45
CA LEU A 6 -19.53 53.31 22.26
C LEU A 6 -20.17 52.15 21.50
N ALA A 7 -21.14 52.44 20.63
CA ALA A 7 -21.80 51.42 19.80
C ALA A 7 -20.84 50.77 18.79
N SER A 8 -19.87 51.51 18.26
CA SER A 8 -18.89 50.96 17.32
C SER A 8 -17.91 50.00 18.01
N LEU A 9 -17.43 50.33 19.22
CA LEU A 9 -16.51 49.46 19.95
C LEU A 9 -17.16 48.12 20.34
N ALA A 10 -18.43 48.14 20.78
CA ALA A 10 -19.16 46.93 21.10
C ALA A 10 -19.39 46.04 19.87
N ALA A 11 -19.68 46.63 18.70
CA ALA A 11 -19.84 45.91 17.44
C ALA A 11 -18.52 45.34 16.88
N LEU A 12 -17.38 46.00 17.17
CA LEU A 12 -16.05 45.50 16.81
C LEU A 12 -15.57 44.37 17.73
N SER A 13 -15.95 44.39 19.01
CA SER A 13 -15.59 43.33 19.97
C SER A 13 -16.34 42.02 19.73
N THR A 14 -17.61 42.06 19.29
CA THR A 14 -18.37 40.84 18.97
C THR A 14 -17.86 40.12 17.74
N LEU A 15 -17.30 40.85 16.77
CA LEU A 15 -16.70 40.26 15.56
C LEU A 15 -15.39 39.51 15.86
N SER A 16 -14.61 39.99 16.83
CA SER A 16 -13.34 39.36 17.23
C SER A 16 -13.52 38.04 18.01
N LEU A 17 -14.68 37.82 18.62
CA LEU A 17 -14.99 36.59 19.39
C LEU A 17 -15.43 35.42 18.50
N TRP A 18 -15.92 35.68 17.28
CA TRP A 18 -16.28 34.62 16.33
C TRP A 18 -15.09 34.09 15.53
N LEU A 19 -13.93 34.74 15.61
CA LEU A 19 -12.69 34.31 14.94
C LEU A 19 -11.86 33.35 15.79
N GLY A 20 -12.42 32.78 16.86
CA GLY A 20 -11.74 31.86 17.76
C GLY A 20 -12.47 30.53 17.83
N THR A 21 -12.31 29.64 16.85
CA THR A 21 -12.55 28.18 16.96
C THR A 21 -12.24 27.45 15.63
N ALA A 22 -11.04 27.64 15.09
CA ALA A 22 -10.51 26.75 14.04
C ALA A 22 -9.18 26.08 14.44
N THR A 23 -8.74 26.22 15.68
CA THR A 23 -7.55 25.54 16.23
C THR A 23 -7.98 24.26 16.94
N GLY A 24 -8.46 23.28 16.19
CA GLY A 24 -8.90 22.01 16.76
C GLY A 24 -9.19 20.90 15.77
N ALA A 25 -9.13 21.18 14.46
CA ALA A 25 -9.21 20.12 13.46
C ALA A 25 -7.85 19.42 13.37
N THR A 26 -7.63 18.41 14.23
CA THR A 26 -6.61 17.38 13.94
C THR A 26 -7.06 16.64 12.69
N ALA A 27 -6.56 17.07 11.53
CA ALA A 27 -6.82 16.39 10.27
C ALA A 27 -6.23 14.98 10.36
N SER A 28 -7.12 14.00 10.44
CA SER A 28 -6.75 12.59 10.38
C SER A 28 -6.77 12.18 8.91
N ALA A 29 -5.60 11.81 8.37
CA ALA A 29 -5.49 11.25 7.03
C ALA A 29 -5.15 9.76 7.16
N SER A 30 -5.99 8.90 6.60
CA SER A 30 -5.68 7.49 6.44
C SER A 30 -5.09 7.27 5.05
N PHE A 31 -3.96 6.56 4.99
CA PHE A 31 -3.33 6.16 3.75
C PHE A 31 -3.33 4.63 3.68
N GLN A 32 -3.91 4.11 2.61
CA GLN A 32 -3.84 2.68 2.30
C GLN A 32 -2.94 2.52 1.07
N ALA A 33 -1.83 1.81 1.26
CA ALA A 33 -1.01 1.35 0.14
C ALA A 33 -1.24 -0.14 -0.08
N THR A 34 -1.33 -0.51 -1.36
CA THR A 34 -1.29 -1.90 -1.79
C THR A 34 -0.01 -2.09 -2.58
N PHE A 35 0.79 -3.06 -2.16
CA PHE A 35 2.00 -3.45 -2.88
C PHE A 35 1.72 -4.77 -3.59
N VAL A 36 2.07 -4.85 -4.87
CA VAL A 36 2.07 -6.09 -5.63
C VAL A 36 3.52 -6.52 -5.75
N VAL A 37 3.88 -7.64 -5.11
CA VAL A 37 5.19 -8.25 -5.27
C VAL A 37 5.12 -9.14 -6.50
N LEU A 38 5.80 -8.75 -7.57
CA LEU A 38 5.97 -9.63 -8.72
C LEU A 38 7.12 -10.58 -8.45
N GLU A 39 6.89 -11.85 -8.74
CA GLU A 39 7.89 -12.89 -8.61
C GLU A 39 8.39 -13.30 -9.98
N SER A 40 9.71 -13.47 -10.08
CA SER A 40 10.35 -14.05 -11.26
C SER A 40 11.15 -15.28 -10.85
N CYS A 41 10.94 -16.38 -11.55
CA CYS A 41 11.66 -17.63 -11.34
C CYS A 41 12.23 -18.14 -12.65
N ILE A 42 13.46 -18.63 -12.60
CA ILE A 42 14.15 -19.26 -13.72
C ILE A 42 14.18 -20.76 -13.45
N ILE A 43 13.62 -21.53 -14.38
CA ILE A 43 13.65 -22.99 -14.36
C ILE A 43 14.73 -23.42 -15.34
N SER A 44 15.75 -24.12 -14.85
CA SER A 44 16.81 -24.69 -15.68
C SER A 44 16.79 -26.20 -15.56
N THR A 45 16.88 -26.89 -16.70
CA THR A 45 16.99 -28.35 -16.75
C THR A 45 18.34 -28.74 -17.33
N GLN A 46 19.11 -29.56 -16.62
CA GLN A 46 20.37 -30.13 -17.11
C GLN A 46 20.45 -31.60 -16.72
N SER A 47 20.61 -32.47 -17.72
CA SER A 47 21.02 -33.88 -17.55
C SER A 47 20.24 -34.64 -16.45
N GLY A 48 18.90 -34.51 -16.45
CA GLY A 48 18.01 -35.25 -15.53
C GLY A 48 17.70 -34.53 -14.22
N SER A 49 18.29 -33.37 -13.97
CA SER A 49 17.99 -32.52 -12.81
C SER A 49 17.31 -31.23 -13.26
N ALA A 50 16.35 -30.76 -12.47
CA ALA A 50 15.81 -29.40 -12.57
C ALA A 50 16.27 -28.56 -11.38
N SER A 51 16.59 -27.30 -11.65
CA SER A 51 16.80 -26.27 -10.64
C SER A 51 15.85 -25.11 -10.89
N VAL A 52 15.31 -24.58 -9.79
CA VAL A 52 14.44 -23.41 -9.82
C VAL A 52 15.11 -22.33 -8.99
N ARG A 53 15.32 -21.16 -9.59
CA ARG A 53 15.87 -20.00 -8.90
C ARG A 53 14.86 -18.87 -8.98
N CYS A 54 14.27 -18.53 -7.85
CA CYS A 54 13.35 -17.40 -7.73
C CYS A 54 14.09 -16.16 -7.20
N GLN A 55 13.64 -14.98 -7.63
CA GLN A 55 14.16 -13.70 -7.18
C GLN A 55 13.86 -13.45 -5.69
N HIS A 56 12.74 -13.99 -5.22
CA HIS A 56 12.34 -14.01 -3.82
C HIS A 56 12.43 -15.45 -3.29
N GLN A 57 12.46 -15.63 -1.96
CA GLN A 57 12.47 -16.95 -1.30
C GLN A 57 11.09 -17.62 -1.32
N SER A 58 10.44 -17.59 -2.47
CA SER A 58 9.12 -18.12 -2.66
C SER A 58 9.16 -19.64 -2.62
N PRO A 59 8.24 -20.27 -1.87
CA PRO A 59 8.17 -21.72 -1.81
C PRO A 59 7.82 -22.27 -3.19
N TYR A 60 8.44 -23.37 -3.55
CA TYR A 60 8.10 -24.11 -4.76
C TYR A 60 8.28 -25.61 -4.52
N LEU A 61 7.56 -26.41 -5.29
CA LEU A 61 7.65 -27.86 -5.29
C LEU A 61 8.04 -28.35 -6.69
N ILE A 62 8.97 -29.30 -6.77
CA ILE A 62 9.33 -29.98 -8.02
C ILE A 62 8.78 -31.41 -7.95
N GLU A 63 7.85 -31.74 -8.83
CA GLU A 63 7.23 -33.06 -8.89
C GLU A 63 7.60 -33.79 -10.19
N PRO A 64 8.08 -35.05 -10.11
CA PRO A 64 8.20 -35.89 -11.28
C PRO A 64 6.83 -36.26 -11.83
N GLN A 65 6.60 -35.95 -13.11
CA GLN A 65 5.43 -36.34 -13.87
C GLN A 65 5.82 -37.38 -14.92
N ARG A 66 5.03 -38.45 -14.98
CA ARG A 66 5.19 -39.49 -15.98
C ARG A 66 4.40 -39.09 -17.22
N SER A 67 5.08 -38.62 -18.27
CA SER A 67 4.39 -38.33 -19.52
C SER A 67 3.86 -39.61 -20.14
N SER A 68 2.65 -39.57 -20.69
CA SER A 68 2.07 -40.69 -21.46
C SER A 68 2.93 -41.08 -22.67
N ALA A 69 3.82 -40.20 -23.12
CA ALA A 69 4.77 -40.44 -24.21
C ALA A 69 6.12 -41.04 -23.73
N GLY A 70 6.24 -41.41 -22.46
CA GLY A 70 7.45 -42.02 -21.89
C GLY A 70 8.58 -41.01 -21.57
N ALA A 71 8.35 -39.71 -21.74
CA ALA A 71 9.28 -38.67 -21.33
C ALA A 71 9.25 -38.45 -19.81
N ASN A 72 10.42 -38.26 -19.21
CA ASN A 72 10.53 -37.75 -17.84
C ASN A 72 10.23 -36.25 -17.85
N VAL A 73 9.07 -35.88 -17.30
CA VAL A 73 8.64 -34.48 -17.19
C VAL A 73 8.77 -34.07 -15.73
N LEU A 74 9.21 -32.84 -15.48
CA LEU A 74 9.24 -32.25 -14.14
C LEU A 74 8.22 -31.11 -14.13
N SER A 75 7.31 -31.15 -13.18
CA SER A 75 6.35 -30.08 -12.90
C SER A 75 6.91 -29.19 -11.80
N VAL A 76 6.79 -27.87 -11.97
CA VAL A 76 7.16 -26.88 -10.95
C VAL A 76 5.89 -26.17 -10.51
N VAL A 77 5.59 -26.22 -9.21
CA VAL A 77 4.40 -25.62 -8.60
C VAL A 77 4.86 -24.53 -7.62
N PHE A 78 4.22 -23.35 -7.70
CA PHE A 78 4.46 -22.18 -6.84
C PHE A 78 3.31 -21.99 -5.87
#